data_AF-A0A5C6EJJ1-F1
#
_entry.id   AF-A0A5C6EJJ1-F1
#
_cell.length_a   1.000
_cell.length_b   1.000
_cell.length_c   1.000
_cell.angle_alpha   90.00
_cell.angle_beta   90.00
_cell.angle_gamma   90.00
#
_symmetry.space_group_name_H-M   'P 1'
#
loop_
_entity.id
_entity.type
_entity.pdbx_description
1 polymer ?
#
loop_
_entity_poly.entity_id
_entity_poly.type
_entity_poly.pdbx_seq_one_letter_code
_entity_poly.pdbx_strand_id
1 'polypeptide(L)'
;MNARSESEEQFMSQCKNVFEAILRYGHDEDFVPNEENGFEATDAPAGSSDKIEVLRRRVELGQPLWHTTDRVDYSGLTGAIRPRE
;
A
#
# COMPACT_ATOMS: atom_id res chain seq x y z
N MET A 1 -39.85 12.25 15.82
CA MET A 1 -38.85 12.60 14.79
C MET A 1 -37.50 12.04 15.24
N ASN A 2 -36.79 11.40 14.31
CA ASN A 2 -35.34 11.06 14.33
C ASN A 2 -34.83 10.01 15.33
N ALA A 3 -35.27 8.75 15.17
CA ALA A 3 -34.47 7.59 15.61
C ALA A 3 -34.26 6.56 14.49
N ARG A 4 -35.10 6.58 13.44
CA ARG A 4 -34.97 5.71 12.26
C ARG A 4 -33.97 6.24 11.22
N SER A 5 -33.63 7.52 11.27
CA SER A 5 -32.69 8.15 10.31
C SER A 5 -31.23 7.88 10.66
N GLU A 6 -30.89 7.73 11.94
CA GLU A 6 -29.49 7.53 12.37
C GLU A 6 -29.03 6.07 12.17
N SER A 7 -29.95 5.10 12.22
CA SER A 7 -29.66 3.68 12.03
C SER A 7 -29.46 3.27 10.56
N GLU A 8 -30.00 4.04 9.61
CA GLU A 8 -29.85 3.77 8.17
C GLU A 8 -28.50 4.30 7.64
N GLU A 9 -27.96 5.36 8.24
CA GLU A 9 -26.63 5.90 7.97
C GLU A 9 -25.51 4.99 8.48
N GLN A 10 -25.73 4.29 9.60
CA GLN A 10 -24.76 3.37 10.19
C GLN A 10 -24.60 2.05 9.42
N PHE A 11 -25.54 1.73 8.51
CA PHE A 11 -25.56 0.46 7.77
C PHE A 11 -25.09 0.59 6.30
N MET A 12 -24.95 1.81 5.79
CA MET A 12 -24.05 2.09 4.67
C MET A 12 -22.63 2.02 5.22
N SER A 13 -21.78 1.04 4.94
CA SER A 13 -21.22 0.85 3.59
C SER A 13 -20.14 -0.25 3.61
N GLN A 14 -20.28 -1.30 4.43
CA GLN A 14 -19.33 -2.41 4.35
C GLN A 14 -19.73 -3.31 3.16
N CYS A 15 -18.88 -3.37 2.14
CA CYS A 15 -19.08 -4.25 0.98
C CYS A 15 -19.24 -5.70 1.48
N LYS A 16 -20.34 -6.37 1.12
CA LYS A 16 -20.64 -7.72 1.61
C LYS A 16 -19.75 -8.79 0.96
N ASN A 17 -19.25 -8.48 -0.23
CA ASN A 17 -18.35 -9.34 -0.99
C ASN A 17 -17.42 -8.51 -1.88
N VAL A 18 -16.45 -9.20 -2.50
CA VAL A 18 -15.45 -8.60 -3.36
C VAL A 18 -16.04 -7.94 -4.62
N PHE A 19 -17.13 -8.48 -5.18
CA PHE A 19 -17.79 -7.89 -6.36
C PHE A 19 -18.44 -6.55 -6.04
N GLU A 20 -19.10 -6.44 -4.88
CA GLU A 20 -19.66 -5.18 -4.39
C GLU A 20 -18.56 -4.13 -4.12
N ALA A 21 -17.39 -4.56 -3.65
CA ALA A 21 -16.24 -3.67 -3.45
C ALA A 21 -15.69 -3.16 -4.79
N ILE A 22 -15.48 -4.05 -5.76
CA ILE A 22 -15.01 -3.69 -7.11
C ILE A 22 -16.00 -2.74 -7.80
N LEU A 23 -17.29 -3.02 -7.73
CA LEU A 23 -18.32 -2.13 -8.30
C LEU A 23 -18.36 -0.75 -7.63
N ARG A 24 -18.08 -0.69 -6.32
CA ARG A 24 -18.14 0.57 -5.55
C ARG A 24 -16.90 1.43 -5.71
N TYR A 25 -15.72 0.81 -5.67
CA TYR A 25 -14.44 1.52 -5.62
C TYR A 25 -13.70 1.51 -6.97
N GLY A 26 -14.26 0.82 -7.97
CA GLY A 26 -13.65 0.66 -9.28
C GLY A 26 -12.72 -0.55 -9.35
N HIS A 27 -12.24 -0.79 -10.56
CA HIS A 27 -11.23 -1.77 -10.91
C HIS A 27 -9.95 -1.04 -11.35
N ASP A 28 -8.84 -1.76 -11.33
CA ASP A 28 -7.49 -1.25 -11.60
C ASP A 28 -7.30 -0.65 -13.00
N GLU A 29 -8.23 -0.88 -13.93
CA GLU A 29 -8.17 -0.42 -15.33
C GLU A 29 -7.95 1.09 -15.51
N ASP A 30 -8.46 1.92 -14.57
CA ASP A 30 -8.33 3.39 -14.63
C ASP A 30 -7.35 3.94 -13.59
N PHE A 31 -6.70 3.08 -12.79
CA PHE A 31 -5.80 3.54 -11.75
C PHE A 31 -4.47 4.01 -12.35
N VAL A 32 -4.18 5.30 -12.20
CA VAL A 32 -2.89 5.89 -12.55
C VAL A 32 -2.27 6.47 -11.26
N PRO A 33 -1.10 5.98 -10.82
CA PRO A 33 -0.46 6.50 -9.63
C PRO A 33 -0.02 7.97 -9.83
N ASN A 34 -0.07 8.75 -8.76
CA ASN A 34 0.33 10.16 -8.78
C ASN A 34 1.84 10.30 -8.50
N GLU A 35 2.59 10.82 -9.49
CA GLU A 35 4.02 11.11 -9.40
C GLU A 35 4.35 12.56 -8.97
N GLU A 36 3.36 13.44 -8.84
CA GLU A 36 3.53 14.91 -8.70
C GLU A 36 4.45 15.32 -7.54
N ASN A 37 4.55 14.50 -6.49
CA ASN A 37 5.31 14.83 -5.29
C ASN A 37 6.75 14.30 -5.27
N GLY A 38 7.25 13.70 -6.35
CA GLY A 38 8.63 13.21 -6.42
C GLY A 38 8.98 12.31 -5.23
N PHE A 39 8.41 11.11 -5.20
CA PHE A 39 8.55 10.20 -4.07
C PHE A 39 9.96 9.64 -3.94
N GLU A 40 10.45 9.48 -2.71
CA GLU A 40 11.84 9.11 -2.46
C GLU A 40 12.11 7.62 -2.75
N ALA A 41 13.28 7.35 -3.34
CA ALA A 41 13.82 6.01 -3.45
C ALA A 41 14.17 5.43 -2.07
N THR A 42 14.09 4.11 -1.93
CA THR A 42 14.52 3.42 -0.71
C THR A 42 15.64 2.43 -0.99
N ASP A 43 16.68 2.51 -0.16
CA ASP A 43 17.80 1.56 -0.13
C ASP A 43 17.54 0.39 0.85
N ALA A 44 16.33 0.26 1.39
CA ALA A 44 16.01 -0.81 2.32
C ALA A 44 16.15 -2.20 1.65
N PRO A 45 16.69 -3.22 2.34
CA PRO A 45 16.85 -4.56 1.79
C PRO A 45 15.54 -5.20 1.33
N ALA A 46 15.61 -6.01 0.28
CA ALA A 46 14.44 -6.77 -0.19
C ALA A 46 13.88 -7.66 0.93
N GLY A 47 12.57 -7.60 1.15
CA GLY A 47 11.86 -8.36 2.18
C GLY A 47 12.05 -7.86 3.61
N SER A 48 12.82 -6.79 3.84
CA SER A 48 12.91 -6.17 5.16
C SER A 48 11.61 -5.48 5.56
N SER A 49 11.34 -5.39 6.86
CA SER A 49 10.20 -4.64 7.39
C SER A 49 10.22 -3.18 6.95
N ASP A 50 11.40 -2.56 6.88
CA ASP A 50 11.57 -1.17 6.45
C ASP A 50 11.16 -0.98 4.98
N LYS A 51 11.55 -1.90 4.10
CA LYS A 51 11.12 -1.87 2.69
C LYS A 51 9.60 -2.01 2.58
N ILE A 52 9.01 -2.94 3.33
CA ILE A 52 7.56 -3.17 3.34
C ILE A 52 6.83 -1.89 3.80
N GLU A 53 7.34 -1.24 4.83
CA GLU A 53 6.74 -0.01 5.38
C GLU A 53 6.79 1.15 4.37
N VAL A 54 7.90 1.33 3.65
CA VAL A 54 7.99 2.33 2.57
C VAL A 54 6.98 2.05 1.47
N LEU A 55 6.90 0.79 1.01
CA LEU A 55 5.98 0.41 -0.06
C LEU A 55 4.51 0.57 0.36
N ARG A 56 4.17 0.22 1.61
CA ARG A 56 2.83 0.43 2.18
C ARG A 56 2.45 1.91 2.15
N ARG A 57 3.36 2.79 2.58
CA ARG A 57 3.13 4.24 2.58
C ARG A 57 2.90 4.78 1.16
N ARG A 58 3.62 4.29 0.15
CA ARG A 58 3.44 4.70 -1.25
C ARG A 58 2.03 4.34 -1.75
N VAL A 59 1.54 3.14 -1.43
CA VAL A 59 0.16 2.72 -1.76
C VAL A 59 -0.87 3.65 -1.12
N GLU A 60 -0.70 3.98 0.15
CA GLU A 60 -1.61 4.89 0.88
C GLU A 60 -1.64 6.32 0.32
N LEU A 61 -0.52 6.77 -0.24
CA LEU A 61 -0.39 8.07 -0.90
C LEU A 61 -0.81 8.05 -2.38
N GLY A 62 -1.17 6.88 -2.93
CA GLY A 62 -1.49 6.72 -4.34
C GLY A 62 -0.28 6.91 -5.26
N GLN A 63 0.94 6.72 -4.76
CA GLN A 63 2.20 6.86 -5.51
C GLN A 63 2.55 5.56 -6.24
N PRO A 64 3.46 5.59 -7.24
CA PRO A 64 3.98 4.36 -7.82
C PRO A 64 4.62 3.48 -6.74
N LEU A 65 4.39 2.17 -6.84
CA LEU A 65 4.92 1.22 -5.86
C LEU A 65 6.46 1.23 -5.86
N TRP A 66 7.07 1.28 -7.04
CA TRP A 66 8.51 1.20 -7.25
C TRP A 66 9.08 2.54 -7.73
N HIS A 67 10.17 2.98 -7.11
CA HIS A 67 11.01 4.04 -7.66
C HIS A 67 12.05 3.42 -8.60
N THR A 68 12.38 4.08 -9.70
CA THR A 68 13.37 3.58 -10.69
C THR A 68 14.78 3.39 -10.12
N THR A 69 15.07 4.05 -9.01
CA THR A 69 16.34 3.96 -8.27
C THR A 69 16.21 3.28 -6.90
N ASP A 70 15.10 2.58 -6.64
CA ASP A 70 15.03 1.69 -5.48
C ASP A 70 16.12 0.62 -5.55
N ARG A 71 16.62 0.18 -4.39
CA ARG A 71 17.49 -1.01 -4.31
C ARG A 71 16.81 -2.22 -4.97
N VAL A 72 17.52 -2.83 -5.92
CA VAL A 72 17.08 -4.02 -6.68
C VAL A 72 17.82 -5.30 -6.31
N ASP A 73 18.93 -5.20 -5.56
CA ASP A 73 19.79 -6.33 -5.23
C ASP A 73 20.35 -6.25 -3.79
N TYR A 74 21.15 -7.25 -3.43
CA TYR A 74 21.80 -7.34 -2.13
C TYR A 74 23.20 -6.70 -2.11
N SER A 75 23.59 -5.96 -3.15
CA SER A 75 24.94 -5.41 -3.29
C SER A 75 25.24 -4.42 -2.15
N GLY A 76 26.38 -4.59 -1.49
CA GLY A 76 26.79 -3.75 -0.36
C GLY A 76 26.06 -4.01 0.97
N LEU A 77 25.15 -5.00 1.04
CA LEU A 77 24.53 -5.37 2.30
C LEU A 77 25.45 -6.25 3.13
N THR A 78 25.69 -5.83 4.36
CA THR A 78 26.38 -6.64 5.37
C THR A 78 25.33 -7.25 6.30
N GLY A 79 25.08 -8.55 6.16
CA GLY A 79 24.20 -9.29 7.06
C GLY A 79 24.97 -9.80 8.28
N ALA A 80 24.37 -9.73 9.47
CA ALA A 80 24.90 -10.43 10.63
C ALA A 80 24.70 -11.95 10.44
N ILE A 81 25.78 -12.67 10.10
CA ILE A 81 25.76 -14.13 10.12
C ILE A 81 25.76 -14.54 11.59
N ARG A 82 24.66 -15.15 12.06
CA ARG A 82 24.66 -15.90 13.32
C ARG A 82 25.02 -17.35 12.99
N PRO A 83 26.24 -17.82 13.32
CA PRO A 83 26.57 -19.23 13.15
C PRO A 83 25.54 -20.08 13.90
N ARG A 84 25.14 -21.19 13.30
CA ARG A 84 24.40 -22.22 14.05
C ARG A 84 25.39 -22.84 15.04
N GLU A 85 24.98 -22.97 16.30
CA GLU A 85 25.69 -23.80 17.28
C GLU A 85 25.76 -25.26 16.82
#